data_AF-A0A6B1APK2-F1
#
_entry.id   AF-A0A6B1APK2-F1
#
_cell.length_a   1.000
_cell.length_b   1.000
_cell.length_c   1.000
_cell.angle_alpha   90.00
_cell.angle_beta   90.00
_cell.angle_gamma   90.00
#
_symmetry.space_group_name_H-M   'P 1'
#
loop_
_entity.id
_entity.type
_entity.pdbx_description
1 polymer ?
#
loop_
_entity_poly.entity_id
_entity_poly.type
_entity_poly.pdbx_seq_one_letter_code
_entity_poly.pdbx_strand_id
1 'polypeptide(L)'
;MAGAPASSGSRFRRWAALPLFLLCLADARGAIPLPDHALREQAGAAVVNVLTDSGSGSGFLINGNGDVATNFHVVEGSRRISVKQGLRSVPASLVWGSPELDLAVIRMNGGQLADARPLALALVEPGPLQDVVAVGFPGAADVILSSNEATPSFTAGNVGRVVAGSWGDRELRIVQHNADISAGNSGGPLLDRCGRTVGINTGGPASRITLSSLFEGRTETASGVFFASFIGELADELRRQSIPFAQVADTCGAEIPASATAASSMPALAGNELAQSRNLLLILTLVAGLIAVLLIVALVSFGSFRQSLMQLGSGALRRTGQSFGLGRRENPAESLAGGPVTIRIGRGRGTDLRLNSPELSRLHAELTVSRNAHDGRLDYRLRDCGSSNGSHVFRDGSWQPVREQVVLASEPLKLGGLTTTAAELYANWRRENTGGAGASGAGPATGAAPGAGGGGNATNSPKDALPSGRVRRDERTGDVIPD
;
A
#
# COMPACT_ATOMS: atom_id res chain seq x y z
N MET A 1 -65.88 41.46 25.03
CA MET A 1 -65.10 40.92 26.17
C MET A 1 -63.87 40.26 25.57
N ALA A 2 -62.77 41.00 25.38
CA ALA A 2 -61.70 41.28 26.35
C ALA A 2 -60.71 40.10 26.47
N GLY A 3 -59.44 40.34 26.11
CA GLY A 3 -58.28 39.54 26.57
C GLY A 3 -57.36 38.96 25.50
N ALA A 4 -56.35 39.72 25.08
CA ALA A 4 -55.06 39.24 24.52
C ALA A 4 -54.17 38.65 25.67
N PRO A 5 -52.91 38.16 25.49
CA PRO A 5 -52.01 38.28 24.32
C PRO A 5 -51.03 37.11 23.98
N ALA A 6 -50.38 37.27 22.82
CA ALA A 6 -48.96 37.05 22.50
C ALA A 6 -48.23 35.71 22.74
N SER A 7 -47.73 35.11 21.64
CA SER A 7 -46.28 35.01 21.31
C SER A 7 -46.13 34.73 19.81
N SER A 8 -45.69 35.69 18.97
CA SER A 8 -44.28 36.02 18.61
C SER A 8 -43.50 34.81 18.08
N GLY A 9 -42.94 34.76 16.87
CA GLY A 9 -42.78 35.79 15.85
C GLY A 9 -42.09 35.24 14.59
N SER A 10 -42.30 35.99 13.50
CA SER A 10 -41.46 36.14 12.30
C SER A 10 -40.92 34.90 11.59
N ARG A 11 -41.68 34.41 10.61
CA ARG A 11 -41.13 33.91 9.34
C ARG A 11 -40.70 35.11 8.49
N PHE A 12 -39.68 34.91 7.65
CA PHE A 12 -39.03 35.84 6.72
C PHE A 12 -37.91 36.72 7.30
N ARG A 13 -36.65 36.29 7.10
CA ARG A 13 -35.70 36.99 6.20
C ARG A 13 -34.34 36.26 6.10
N ARG A 14 -33.78 36.32 4.89
CA ARG A 14 -32.37 36.12 4.50
C ARG A 14 -31.89 34.69 4.26
N TRP A 15 -32.34 34.16 3.12
CA TRP A 15 -31.47 33.39 2.24
C TRP A 15 -30.40 34.35 1.68
N ALA A 16 -29.22 34.32 2.29
CA ALA A 16 -28.00 34.90 1.75
C ALA A 16 -26.85 33.94 2.09
N ALA A 17 -26.81 32.82 1.39
CA ALA A 17 -25.72 31.86 1.47
C ALA A 17 -25.48 31.28 0.06
N LEU A 18 -24.85 32.09 -0.77
CA LEU A 18 -24.14 31.70 -1.99
C LEU A 18 -22.81 32.48 -1.93
N PRO A 19 -21.70 31.96 -2.46
CA PRO A 19 -21.10 30.65 -2.27
C PRO A 19 -19.64 30.84 -1.78
N LEU A 20 -19.32 30.44 -0.54
CA LEU A 20 -17.93 30.37 -0.07
C LEU A 20 -17.32 29.00 -0.47
N PHE A 21 -17.32 28.69 -1.76
CA PHE A 21 -16.83 27.41 -2.29
C PHE A 21 -15.93 27.61 -3.51
N LEU A 22 -15.09 28.66 -3.48
CA LEU A 22 -14.10 28.95 -4.52
C LEU A 22 -12.82 29.55 -3.91
N LEU A 23 -12.33 28.94 -2.82
CA LEU A 23 -10.97 29.16 -2.32
C LEU A 23 -10.41 27.91 -1.63
N CYS A 24 -10.60 26.76 -2.27
CA CYS A 24 -9.87 25.53 -1.95
C CYS A 24 -9.31 24.89 -3.23
N LEU A 25 -8.79 25.73 -4.13
CA LEU A 25 -7.88 25.32 -5.20
C LEU A 25 -6.46 25.70 -4.78
N ALA A 26 -5.95 25.03 -3.75
CA ALA A 26 -4.52 24.90 -3.45
C ALA A 26 -4.33 24.16 -2.12
N ASP A 27 -4.63 22.87 -2.08
CA ASP A 27 -3.72 21.94 -1.37
C ASP A 27 -3.95 20.49 -1.80
N ALA A 28 -3.83 20.23 -3.11
CA ALA A 28 -3.51 18.91 -3.61
C ALA A 28 -1.98 18.73 -3.61
N ARG A 29 -1.32 18.93 -2.46
CA ARG A 29 0.13 18.67 -2.30
C ARG A 29 0.46 17.24 -1.88
N GLY A 30 -0.55 16.37 -1.75
CA GLY A 30 -0.36 14.99 -1.26
C GLY A 30 -0.58 13.88 -2.28
N ALA A 31 -1.17 14.15 -3.45
CA ALA A 31 -1.33 13.14 -4.48
C ALA A 31 -0.10 13.16 -5.39
N ILE A 32 0.82 12.21 -5.18
CA ILE A 32 1.90 11.98 -6.14
C ILE A 32 1.22 11.70 -7.48
N PRO A 33 1.48 12.50 -8.54
CA PRO A 33 0.87 12.26 -9.83
C PRO A 33 1.21 10.84 -10.27
N LEU A 34 0.20 10.11 -10.77
CA LEU A 34 0.42 8.79 -11.35
C LEU A 34 1.57 8.87 -12.36
N PRO A 35 2.44 7.85 -12.45
CA PRO A 35 3.55 7.86 -13.39
C PRO A 35 3.04 8.19 -14.79
N ASP A 36 3.71 9.14 -15.46
CA ASP A 36 3.37 9.55 -16.82
C ASP A 36 3.28 8.32 -17.73
N HIS A 37 2.40 8.35 -18.73
CA HIS A 37 2.23 7.27 -19.69
C HIS A 37 3.57 6.84 -20.30
N ALA A 38 4.45 7.81 -20.59
CA ALA A 38 5.79 7.57 -21.08
C ALA A 38 6.67 6.74 -20.11
N LEU A 39 6.61 7.04 -18.81
CA LEU A 39 7.33 6.28 -17.79
C LEU A 39 6.81 4.85 -17.71
N ARG A 40 5.48 4.66 -17.75
CA ARG A 40 4.87 3.31 -17.71
C ARG A 40 5.24 2.48 -18.92
N GLU A 41 5.25 3.09 -20.10
CA GLU A 41 5.60 2.42 -21.36
C GLU A 41 7.08 2.02 -21.36
N GLN A 42 7.99 2.96 -21.05
CA GLN A 42 9.43 2.70 -21.01
C GLN A 42 9.79 1.66 -19.94
N ALA A 43 9.34 1.86 -18.70
CA ALA A 43 9.70 0.98 -17.59
C ALA A 43 8.96 -0.37 -17.68
N GLY A 44 7.72 -0.41 -18.16
CA GLY A 44 6.97 -1.65 -18.33
C GLY A 44 7.65 -2.63 -19.29
N ALA A 45 8.30 -2.12 -20.34
CA ALA A 45 9.08 -2.92 -21.27
C ALA A 45 10.48 -3.29 -20.73
N ALA A 46 11.01 -2.61 -19.72
CA ALA A 46 12.34 -2.89 -19.18
C ALA A 46 12.31 -3.77 -17.91
N VAL A 47 11.17 -3.81 -17.20
CA VAL A 47 10.99 -4.58 -15.97
C VAL A 47 10.40 -5.95 -16.31
N VAL A 48 10.95 -6.98 -15.67
CA VAL A 48 10.69 -8.38 -15.99
C VAL A 48 10.38 -9.19 -14.73
N ASN A 49 9.60 -10.25 -14.89
CA ASN A 49 9.30 -11.20 -13.83
C ASN A 49 10.38 -12.29 -13.83
N VAL A 50 11.09 -12.44 -12.70
CA VAL A 50 12.13 -13.46 -12.53
C VAL A 50 11.49 -14.67 -11.86
N LEU A 51 11.51 -15.80 -12.55
CA LEU A 51 10.90 -17.06 -12.11
C LEU A 51 11.98 -18.09 -11.82
N THR A 52 11.88 -18.74 -10.67
CA THR A 52 12.80 -19.81 -10.24
C THR A 52 12.05 -21.09 -9.90
N ASP A 53 12.77 -22.14 -9.51
CA ASP A 53 12.15 -23.38 -9.01
C ASP A 53 11.60 -23.25 -7.58
N SER A 54 12.01 -22.22 -6.83
CA SER A 54 11.60 -21.97 -5.45
C SER A 54 10.62 -20.80 -5.29
N GLY A 55 10.45 -19.96 -6.33
CA GLY A 55 9.54 -18.82 -6.27
C GLY A 55 9.67 -17.86 -7.44
N SER A 56 9.46 -16.59 -7.15
CA SER A 56 9.50 -15.51 -8.14
C SER A 56 9.82 -14.16 -7.52
N GLY A 57 10.41 -13.28 -8.31
CA GLY A 57 10.62 -11.88 -7.98
C GLY A 57 10.56 -10.99 -9.22
N SER A 58 11.15 -9.82 -9.11
CA SER A 58 11.26 -8.86 -10.21
C SER A 58 12.72 -8.64 -10.58
N GLY A 59 12.93 -8.13 -11.79
CA GLY A 59 14.21 -7.65 -12.26
C GLY A 59 14.04 -6.58 -13.32
N PHE A 60 15.12 -5.97 -13.76
CA PHE A 60 15.09 -4.99 -14.85
C PHE A 60 16.34 -5.03 -15.69
N LEU A 61 16.19 -4.73 -16.99
CA LEU A 61 17.32 -4.70 -17.93
C LEU A 61 18.27 -3.55 -17.62
N ILE A 62 19.56 -3.86 -17.53
CA ILE A 62 20.64 -2.88 -17.27
C ILE A 62 21.48 -2.57 -18.51
N ASN A 63 21.45 -3.45 -19.54
CA ASN A 63 22.15 -3.22 -20.81
C ASN A 63 21.48 -3.96 -22.00
N GLY A 64 22.00 -3.73 -23.20
CA GLY A 64 21.52 -4.35 -24.44
C GLY A 64 21.92 -5.82 -24.64
N ASN A 65 22.78 -6.38 -23.77
CA ASN A 65 23.20 -7.78 -23.86
C ASN A 65 22.17 -8.75 -23.24
N GLY A 66 21.09 -8.20 -22.65
CA GLY A 66 20.09 -8.99 -21.94
C GLY A 66 20.47 -9.27 -20.49
N ASP A 67 21.36 -8.47 -19.89
CA ASP A 67 21.62 -8.52 -18.45
C ASP A 67 20.50 -7.85 -17.66
N VAL A 68 20.07 -8.53 -16.60
CA VAL A 68 18.97 -8.16 -15.74
C VAL A 68 19.48 -8.09 -14.30
N ALA A 69 19.29 -6.96 -13.65
CA ALA A 69 19.53 -6.81 -12.22
C ALA A 69 18.33 -7.33 -11.42
N THR A 70 18.59 -7.99 -10.29
CA THR A 70 17.59 -8.50 -9.34
C THR A 70 18.23 -8.65 -7.94
N ASN A 71 17.47 -9.11 -6.95
CA ASN A 71 18.04 -9.45 -5.64
C ASN A 71 18.67 -10.85 -5.66
N PHE A 72 19.69 -11.06 -4.83
CA PHE A 72 20.32 -12.37 -4.71
C PHE A 72 19.35 -13.42 -4.15
N HIS A 73 18.58 -13.08 -3.11
CA HIS A 73 17.61 -14.00 -2.51
C HIS A 73 16.52 -14.48 -3.47
N VAL A 74 16.27 -13.75 -4.57
CA VAL A 74 15.29 -14.16 -5.61
C VAL A 74 15.81 -15.37 -6.39
N VAL A 75 17.12 -15.46 -6.59
CA VAL A 75 17.79 -16.48 -7.41
C VAL A 75 18.63 -17.48 -6.60
N GLU A 76 18.71 -17.26 -5.29
CA GLU A 76 19.46 -18.09 -4.34
C GLU A 76 19.05 -19.57 -4.43
N GLY A 77 20.04 -20.45 -4.53
CA GLY A 77 19.85 -21.91 -4.59
C GLY A 77 19.09 -22.43 -5.82
N SER A 78 18.74 -21.56 -6.77
CA SER A 78 17.86 -21.91 -7.87
C SER A 78 18.60 -22.68 -8.96
N ARG A 79 18.04 -23.82 -9.40
CA ARG A 79 18.63 -24.62 -10.50
C ARG A 79 18.18 -24.16 -11.87
N ARG A 80 17.02 -23.50 -11.95
CA ARG A 80 16.44 -22.98 -13.18
C ARG A 80 15.98 -21.56 -12.92
N ILE A 81 16.47 -20.64 -13.74
CA ILE A 81 16.06 -19.24 -13.75
C ILE A 81 15.45 -18.97 -15.12
N SER A 82 14.30 -18.30 -15.13
CA SER A 82 13.70 -17.78 -16.36
C SER A 82 13.16 -16.39 -16.15
N VAL A 83 13.20 -15.60 -17.21
CA VAL A 83 12.72 -14.23 -17.24
C VAL A 83 11.47 -14.19 -18.09
N LYS A 84 10.38 -13.66 -17.53
CA LYS A 84 9.09 -13.55 -18.19
C LYS A 84 8.69 -12.08 -18.40
N GLN A 85 8.27 -11.76 -19.62
CA GLN A 85 7.66 -10.49 -19.97
C GLN A 85 6.48 -10.74 -20.90
N GLY A 86 5.28 -10.32 -20.48
CA GLY A 86 4.04 -10.67 -21.16
C GLY A 86 3.89 -12.18 -21.31
N LEU A 87 3.81 -12.66 -22.54
CA LEU A 87 3.72 -14.08 -22.88
C LEU A 87 5.08 -14.75 -23.12
N ARG A 88 6.16 -13.97 -23.25
CA ARG A 88 7.49 -14.51 -23.55
C ARG A 88 8.18 -14.95 -22.27
N SER A 89 8.70 -16.17 -22.27
CA SER A 89 9.56 -16.70 -21.21
C SER A 89 10.90 -17.10 -21.81
N VAL A 90 11.99 -16.63 -21.21
CA VAL A 90 13.36 -16.81 -21.69
C VAL A 90 14.19 -17.42 -20.57
N PRO A 91 14.86 -18.56 -20.78
CA PRO A 91 15.82 -19.10 -19.81
C PRO A 91 16.92 -18.08 -19.52
N ALA A 92 17.38 -18.01 -18.28
CA ALA A 92 18.46 -17.12 -17.87
C ALA A 92 19.50 -17.87 -17.01
N SER A 93 20.70 -17.31 -16.93
CA SER A 93 21.80 -17.83 -16.12
C SER A 93 22.35 -16.75 -15.20
N LEU A 94 22.80 -17.14 -14.00
CA LEU A 94 23.46 -16.23 -13.08
C LEU A 94 24.81 -15.80 -13.66
N VAL A 95 25.04 -14.49 -13.79
CA VAL A 95 26.33 -13.91 -14.22
C VAL A 95 27.15 -13.54 -12.99
N TRP A 96 26.51 -12.91 -12.01
CA TRP A 96 27.13 -12.46 -10.79
C TRP A 96 26.09 -12.42 -9.67
N GLY A 97 26.51 -12.66 -8.43
CA GLY A 97 25.65 -12.53 -7.26
C GLY A 97 26.45 -12.32 -5.98
N SER A 98 25.90 -11.53 -5.06
CA SER A 98 26.45 -11.29 -3.74
C SER A 98 25.37 -11.44 -2.67
N PRO A 99 25.49 -12.45 -1.79
CA PRO A 99 24.62 -12.58 -0.62
C PRO A 99 24.73 -11.39 0.32
N GLU A 100 25.93 -10.83 0.48
CA GLU A 100 26.24 -9.70 1.38
C GLU A 100 25.69 -8.35 0.90
N LEU A 101 25.33 -8.23 -0.37
CA LEU A 101 24.65 -7.04 -0.90
C LEU A 101 23.17 -7.31 -1.18
N ASP A 102 22.77 -8.58 -1.14
CA ASP A 102 21.52 -9.09 -1.70
C ASP A 102 21.27 -8.65 -3.14
N LEU A 103 22.32 -8.65 -3.96
CA LEU A 103 22.26 -8.24 -5.37
C LEU A 103 22.71 -9.36 -6.29
N ALA A 104 22.07 -9.46 -7.45
CA ALA A 104 22.46 -10.39 -8.50
C ALA A 104 22.23 -9.80 -9.88
N VAL A 105 23.02 -10.29 -10.84
CA VAL A 105 22.87 -10.06 -12.27
C VAL A 105 22.67 -11.41 -12.94
N ILE A 106 21.57 -11.54 -13.67
CA ILE A 106 21.28 -12.70 -14.51
C ILE A 106 21.30 -12.29 -15.99
N ARG A 107 21.65 -13.21 -16.89
CA ARG A 107 21.66 -12.97 -18.34
C ARG A 107 20.61 -13.84 -19.02
N MET A 108 19.79 -13.21 -19.84
CA MET A 108 18.83 -13.91 -20.69
C MET A 108 19.54 -14.63 -21.84
N ASN A 109 19.19 -15.91 -22.04
CA ASN A 109 19.70 -16.69 -23.15
C ASN A 109 19.07 -16.21 -24.46
N GLY A 110 19.90 -15.83 -25.44
CA GLY A 110 19.42 -15.30 -26.73
C GLY A 110 19.26 -13.77 -26.78
N GLY A 111 19.74 -13.04 -25.77
CA GLY A 111 19.87 -11.57 -25.79
C GLY A 111 18.65 -10.82 -25.26
N GLN A 112 18.60 -9.51 -25.53
CA GLN A 112 17.57 -8.59 -25.05
C GLN A 112 16.20 -8.83 -25.73
N LEU A 113 15.13 -8.51 -24.99
CA LEU A 113 13.75 -8.49 -25.51
C LEU A 113 13.63 -7.32 -26.52
N ALA A 114 13.10 -7.58 -27.71
CA ALA A 114 13.23 -6.67 -28.88
C ALA A 114 12.76 -5.22 -28.64
N ASP A 115 11.78 -5.02 -27.76
CA ASP A 115 11.18 -3.71 -27.47
C ASP A 115 11.62 -3.13 -26.11
N ALA A 116 12.50 -3.83 -25.38
CA ALA A 116 12.96 -3.41 -24.06
C ALA A 116 14.19 -2.52 -24.17
N ARG A 117 14.14 -1.30 -23.62
CA ARG A 117 15.33 -0.46 -23.43
C ARG A 117 15.88 -0.63 -22.03
N PRO A 118 17.20 -0.67 -21.82
CA PRO A 118 17.78 -0.71 -20.49
C PRO A 118 17.40 0.52 -19.66
N LEU A 119 17.19 0.34 -18.36
CA LEU A 119 16.98 1.45 -17.45
C LEU A 119 18.33 2.07 -17.07
N ALA A 120 18.39 3.40 -17.07
CA ALA A 120 19.57 4.12 -16.65
C ALA A 120 19.67 4.16 -15.12
N LEU A 121 20.86 3.95 -14.57
CA LEU A 121 21.13 4.02 -13.14
C LEU A 121 21.44 5.48 -12.74
N ALA A 122 20.73 5.99 -11.74
CA ALA A 122 20.97 7.32 -11.16
C ALA A 122 21.96 7.20 -10.00
N LEU A 123 23.21 7.61 -10.23
CA LEU A 123 24.30 7.38 -9.27
C LEU A 123 24.38 8.42 -8.15
N VAL A 124 23.54 9.45 -8.21
CA VAL A 124 23.36 10.42 -7.14
C VAL A 124 22.30 9.89 -6.19
N GLU A 125 22.59 9.94 -4.88
CA GLU A 125 21.64 9.54 -3.84
C GLU A 125 20.35 10.35 -3.94
N PRO A 126 19.18 9.70 -3.86
CA PRO A 126 17.93 10.43 -3.92
C PRO A 126 17.72 11.26 -2.66
N GLY A 127 17.23 12.48 -2.85
CA GLY A 127 16.98 13.41 -1.74
C GLY A 127 15.70 13.07 -0.95
N PRO A 128 15.56 13.57 0.29
CA PRO A 128 14.30 13.48 1.02
C PRO A 128 13.16 14.10 0.23
N LEU A 129 11.97 13.49 0.32
CA LEU A 129 10.76 13.86 -0.41
C LEU A 129 10.84 13.74 -1.93
N GLN A 130 11.95 13.24 -2.49
CA GLN A 130 12.03 12.95 -3.92
C GLN A 130 11.01 11.87 -4.28
N ASP A 131 10.15 12.16 -5.25
CA ASP A 131 9.16 11.19 -5.71
C ASP A 131 9.82 10.02 -6.41
N VAL A 132 9.29 8.85 -6.10
CA VAL A 132 9.74 7.58 -6.63
C VAL A 132 8.56 6.69 -6.99
N VAL A 133 8.81 5.74 -7.88
CA VAL A 133 7.85 4.72 -8.29
C VAL A 133 8.51 3.36 -8.16
N ALA A 134 7.97 2.52 -7.28
CA ALA A 134 8.36 1.13 -7.20
C ALA A 134 7.67 0.34 -8.32
N VAL A 135 8.46 -0.38 -9.11
CA VAL A 135 7.95 -1.19 -10.22
C VAL A 135 8.33 -2.66 -10.00
N GLY A 136 7.37 -3.56 -10.19
CA GLY A 136 7.59 -4.99 -9.99
C GLY A 136 6.33 -5.83 -10.16
N PHE A 137 6.45 -7.14 -9.99
CA PHE A 137 5.40 -8.13 -10.18
C PHE A 137 4.94 -8.70 -8.82
N PRO A 138 4.04 -8.00 -8.10
CA PRO A 138 3.58 -8.44 -6.80
C PRO A 138 2.78 -9.76 -6.94
N GLY A 139 3.02 -10.70 -6.03
CA GLY A 139 2.32 -11.99 -6.00
C GLY A 139 2.66 -12.94 -7.15
N ALA A 140 3.79 -12.76 -7.84
CA ALA A 140 4.17 -13.60 -8.98
C ALA A 140 4.28 -15.11 -8.66
N ALA A 141 4.45 -15.49 -7.39
CA ALA A 141 4.46 -16.89 -6.95
C ALA A 141 3.07 -17.53 -7.05
N ASP A 142 2.00 -16.74 -6.84
CA ASP A 142 0.59 -17.18 -6.96
C ASP A 142 0.16 -17.29 -8.44
N VAL A 143 0.87 -16.62 -9.35
CA VAL A 143 0.51 -16.51 -10.79
C VAL A 143 1.08 -17.66 -11.64
N ILE A 144 1.97 -18.50 -11.10
CA ILE A 144 2.58 -19.61 -11.86
C ILE A 144 1.53 -20.64 -12.34
N LEU A 145 0.32 -20.66 -11.76
CA LEU A 145 -0.74 -21.63 -12.10
C LEU A 145 -1.94 -21.07 -12.88
N SER A 146 -2.00 -19.77 -13.18
CA SER A 146 -3.09 -19.24 -14.02
C SER A 146 -2.57 -18.42 -15.21
N SER A 147 -3.04 -18.81 -16.37
CA SER A 147 -2.74 -18.26 -17.68
C SER A 147 -2.87 -16.74 -17.77
N ASN A 148 -1.93 -16.16 -18.53
CA ASN A 148 -1.96 -14.86 -19.23
C ASN A 148 -1.46 -13.63 -18.45
N GLU A 149 -0.40 -13.04 -19.00
CA GLU A 149 0.04 -11.65 -18.84
C GLU A 149 0.07 -11.09 -17.40
N ALA A 150 1.14 -11.42 -16.68
CA ALA A 150 1.49 -10.63 -15.50
C ALA A 150 1.92 -9.23 -15.99
N THR A 151 1.22 -8.20 -15.54
CA THR A 151 1.61 -6.80 -15.77
C THR A 151 2.34 -6.27 -14.54
N PRO A 152 3.43 -5.51 -14.69
CA PRO A 152 4.09 -4.91 -13.55
C PRO A 152 3.16 -3.90 -12.87
N SER A 153 3.17 -3.92 -11.53
CA SER A 153 2.59 -2.87 -10.71
C SER A 153 3.51 -1.65 -10.71
N PHE A 154 2.91 -0.48 -10.54
CA PHE A 154 3.59 0.80 -10.39
C PHE A 154 3.01 1.48 -9.17
N THR A 155 3.79 1.53 -8.09
CA THR A 155 3.37 2.16 -6.85
C THR A 155 4.15 3.45 -6.64
N ALA A 156 3.45 4.57 -6.56
CA ALA A 156 4.06 5.86 -6.31
C ALA A 156 4.34 6.06 -4.81
N GLY A 157 5.43 6.75 -4.50
CA GLY A 157 5.82 7.16 -3.17
C GLY A 157 6.86 8.27 -3.22
N ASN A 158 7.48 8.55 -2.08
CA ASN A 158 8.61 9.44 -1.93
C ASN A 158 9.68 8.81 -1.06
N VAL A 159 10.90 9.29 -1.23
CA VAL A 159 12.04 8.93 -0.39
C VAL A 159 11.89 9.62 0.96
N GLY A 160 11.95 8.84 2.03
CA GLY A 160 12.05 9.37 3.38
C GLY A 160 13.47 9.83 3.68
N ARG A 161 14.45 8.97 3.42
CA ARG A 161 15.89 9.20 3.65
C ARG A 161 16.72 8.10 3.02
N VAL A 162 18.01 8.35 2.84
CA VAL A 162 19.02 7.31 2.63
C VAL A 162 19.72 7.06 3.96
N VAL A 163 19.85 5.79 4.34
CA VAL A 163 20.49 5.37 5.60
C VAL A 163 21.55 4.32 5.32
N ALA A 164 22.53 4.22 6.22
CA ALA A 164 23.39 3.06 6.29
C ALA A 164 22.59 1.86 6.83
N GLY A 165 22.78 0.71 6.20
CA GLY A 165 22.31 -0.59 6.66
C GLY A 165 23.28 -1.67 6.26
N SER A 166 23.00 -2.92 6.61
CA SER A 166 23.81 -4.06 6.20
C SER A 166 22.95 -5.23 5.76
N TRP A 167 23.46 -5.97 4.77
CA TRP A 167 23.00 -7.31 4.43
C TRP A 167 24.12 -8.26 4.86
N GLY A 168 23.86 -9.07 5.90
CA GLY A 168 24.95 -9.77 6.59
C GLY A 168 25.96 -8.78 7.18
N ASP A 169 27.25 -8.99 6.89
CA ASP A 169 28.36 -8.24 7.49
C ASP A 169 28.80 -7.00 6.68
N ARG A 170 28.19 -6.75 5.52
CA ARG A 170 28.59 -5.66 4.63
C ARG A 170 27.65 -4.47 4.77
N GLU A 171 28.22 -3.31 5.06
CA GLU A 171 27.49 -2.04 5.08
C GLU A 171 27.20 -1.58 3.64
N LEU A 172 25.98 -1.07 3.44
CA LEU A 172 25.51 -0.51 2.18
C LEU A 172 24.50 0.61 2.44
N ARG A 173 24.28 1.44 1.43
CA ARG A 173 23.25 2.47 1.47
C ARG A 173 21.88 1.89 1.14
N ILE A 174 20.90 2.23 1.96
CA ILE A 174 19.51 1.83 1.82
C ILE A 174 18.64 3.07 1.62
N VAL A 175 17.88 3.09 0.54
CA VAL A 175 16.85 4.09 0.27
C VAL A 175 15.58 3.68 1.01
N GLN A 176 15.18 4.46 2.01
CA GLN A 176 13.90 4.32 2.67
C GLN A 176 12.83 5.09 1.90
N HIS A 177 11.71 4.46 1.58
CA HIS A 177 10.60 5.08 0.86
C HIS A 177 9.23 4.64 1.41
N ASN A 178 8.16 5.31 0.98
CA ASN A 178 6.78 4.95 1.32
C ASN A 178 5.97 4.41 0.13
N ALA A 179 6.60 4.21 -1.04
CA ALA A 179 5.93 3.49 -2.14
C ALA A 179 5.64 2.04 -1.70
N ASP A 180 4.36 1.68 -1.57
CA ASP A 180 3.97 0.35 -1.11
C ASP A 180 4.55 -0.76 -2.01
N ILE A 181 5.33 -1.64 -1.40
CA ILE A 181 5.85 -2.86 -2.03
C ILE A 181 5.40 -4.10 -1.28
N SER A 182 5.24 -5.20 -2.01
CA SER A 182 4.86 -6.51 -1.46
C SER A 182 5.74 -7.61 -2.05
N ALA A 183 5.57 -8.85 -1.55
CA ALA A 183 6.27 -10.02 -2.07
C ALA A 183 6.10 -10.10 -3.61
N GLY A 184 7.21 -10.28 -4.33
CA GLY A 184 7.27 -10.24 -5.79
C GLY A 184 7.83 -8.94 -6.37
N ASN A 185 7.81 -7.81 -5.64
CA ASN A 185 8.50 -6.58 -6.05
C ASN A 185 10.01 -6.63 -5.79
N SER A 186 10.49 -7.54 -4.94
CA SER A 186 11.93 -7.74 -4.67
C SER A 186 12.71 -7.91 -5.97
N GLY A 187 13.77 -7.15 -6.15
CA GLY A 187 14.64 -7.12 -7.31
C GLY A 187 14.18 -6.18 -8.43
N GLY A 188 12.95 -5.66 -8.34
CA GLY A 188 12.43 -4.64 -9.26
C GLY A 188 13.02 -3.25 -8.96
N PRO A 189 12.97 -2.31 -9.91
CA PRO A 189 13.58 -1.00 -9.72
C PRO A 189 12.68 -0.04 -8.92
N LEU A 190 13.32 0.82 -8.14
CA LEU A 190 12.76 2.06 -7.63
C LEU A 190 13.16 3.19 -8.59
N LEU A 191 12.19 3.80 -9.26
CA LEU A 191 12.43 4.80 -10.32
C LEU A 191 12.18 6.21 -9.82
N ASP A 192 12.97 7.18 -10.27
CA ASP A 192 12.59 8.60 -10.17
C ASP A 192 11.58 9.01 -11.27
N ARG A 193 11.12 10.26 -11.22
CA ARG A 193 10.18 10.81 -12.22
C ARG A 193 10.72 10.84 -13.66
N CYS A 194 12.04 10.73 -13.84
CA CYS A 194 12.70 10.68 -15.14
C CYS A 194 12.88 9.24 -15.65
N GLY A 195 12.37 8.22 -14.93
CA GLY A 195 12.49 6.81 -15.30
C GLY A 195 13.87 6.23 -15.06
N ARG A 196 14.67 6.85 -14.20
CA ARG A 196 16.01 6.39 -13.85
C ARG A 196 15.94 5.61 -12.54
N THR A 197 16.67 4.51 -12.46
CA THR A 197 16.68 3.65 -11.28
C THR A 197 17.52 4.28 -10.18
N VAL A 198 16.91 4.58 -9.05
CA VAL A 198 17.57 5.11 -7.83
C VAL A 198 17.83 4.02 -6.80
N GLY A 199 17.14 2.87 -6.88
CA GLY A 199 17.35 1.74 -5.99
C GLY A 199 16.75 0.44 -6.50
N ILE A 200 17.01 -0.65 -5.79
CA ILE A 200 16.50 -1.99 -6.07
C ILE A 200 15.60 -2.40 -4.90
N ASN A 201 14.30 -2.51 -5.16
CA ASN A 201 13.29 -2.80 -4.14
C ASN A 201 13.60 -4.12 -3.45
N THR A 202 13.50 -4.16 -2.13
CA THR A 202 13.56 -5.40 -1.35
C THR A 202 12.30 -5.50 -0.50
N GLY A 203 11.55 -6.60 -0.64
CA GLY A 203 10.31 -6.80 0.10
C GLY A 203 10.48 -6.53 1.59
N GLY A 204 9.60 -5.71 2.18
CA GLY A 204 9.67 -5.34 3.59
C GLY A 204 9.30 -6.51 4.53
N PRO A 205 9.44 -6.36 5.85
CA PRO A 205 10.23 -5.41 6.63
C PRO A 205 11.47 -6.08 7.24
N ALA A 206 12.63 -5.40 7.21
CA ALA A 206 13.81 -5.57 8.08
C ALA A 206 14.39 -6.97 8.35
N SER A 207 13.86 -8.07 7.81
CA SER A 207 14.19 -9.43 8.27
C SER A 207 15.60 -9.89 7.88
N ARG A 208 16.28 -9.15 7.00
CA ARG A 208 17.68 -9.37 6.64
C ARG A 208 18.53 -8.10 6.52
N ILE A 209 17.91 -6.91 6.67
CA ILE A 209 18.63 -5.63 6.69
C ILE A 209 18.81 -5.20 8.13
N THR A 210 20.06 -5.15 8.58
CA THR A 210 20.39 -4.53 9.88
C THR A 210 20.64 -3.04 9.63
N LEU A 211 19.78 -2.16 10.13
CA LEU A 211 19.99 -0.73 10.02
C LEU A 211 20.96 -0.27 11.11
N SER A 212 22.16 0.17 10.72
CA SER A 212 23.32 0.38 11.60
C SER A 212 23.20 1.56 12.58
N SER A 213 22.06 2.28 12.63
CA SER A 213 21.97 3.49 13.47
C SER A 213 20.59 3.84 14.06
N LEU A 214 19.53 3.02 13.89
CA LEU A 214 18.18 3.46 14.31
C LEU A 214 17.31 2.42 15.03
N PHE A 215 17.69 1.13 15.04
CA PHE A 215 16.86 0.07 15.62
C PHE A 215 17.68 -0.93 16.44
N GLU A 216 18.42 -0.45 17.43
CA GLU A 216 18.94 -1.29 18.50
C GLU A 216 17.73 -1.80 19.32
N GLY A 217 17.21 -2.98 18.98
CA GLY A 217 16.25 -3.72 19.80
C GLY A 217 14.76 -3.46 19.60
N ARG A 218 14.30 -2.84 18.50
CA ARG A 218 12.86 -2.78 18.14
C ARG A 218 12.62 -3.09 16.67
N THR A 219 12.32 -4.34 16.35
CA THR A 219 11.70 -4.72 15.06
C THR A 219 10.20 -4.44 15.11
N GLU A 220 9.81 -3.17 15.27
CA GLU A 220 8.44 -2.75 14.97
C GLU A 220 8.40 -2.30 13.52
N THR A 221 7.73 -3.10 12.71
CA THR A 221 7.51 -2.86 11.29
C THR A 221 6.57 -1.68 11.16
N ALA A 222 7.13 -0.47 11.09
CA ALA A 222 6.33 0.73 10.85
C ALA A 222 5.59 0.56 9.52
N SER A 223 4.26 0.47 9.58
CA SER A 223 3.41 0.43 8.39
C SER A 223 3.71 1.65 7.51
N GLY A 224 3.94 1.42 6.21
CA GLY A 224 4.27 2.49 5.25
C GLY A 224 5.76 2.85 5.13
N VAL A 225 6.67 2.06 5.71
CA VAL A 225 8.12 2.20 5.52
C VAL A 225 8.69 1.00 4.77
N PHE A 226 9.29 1.26 3.62
CA PHE A 226 9.87 0.26 2.73
C PHE A 226 11.31 0.61 2.38
N PHE A 227 12.04 -0.36 1.84
CA PHE A 227 13.48 -0.26 1.62
C PHE A 227 13.85 -0.72 0.21
N ALA A 228 14.85 -0.05 -0.35
CA ALA A 228 15.53 -0.44 -1.57
C ALA A 228 17.04 -0.28 -1.38
N SER A 229 17.85 -1.23 -1.85
CA SER A 229 19.30 -1.05 -1.88
C SER A 229 19.63 0.08 -2.86
N PHE A 230 20.45 1.04 -2.45
CA PHE A 230 20.81 2.15 -3.32
C PHE A 230 21.51 1.65 -4.58
N ILE A 231 21.16 2.20 -5.74
CA ILE A 231 21.63 1.66 -7.02
C ILE A 231 23.15 1.79 -7.22
N GLY A 232 23.79 2.73 -6.52
CA GLY A 232 25.25 2.88 -6.55
C GLY A 232 26.00 1.65 -6.07
N GLU A 233 25.41 0.87 -5.14
CA GLU A 233 25.99 -0.38 -4.64
C GLU A 233 26.14 -1.41 -5.77
N LEU A 234 25.12 -1.51 -6.63
CA LEU A 234 25.19 -2.35 -7.83
C LEU A 234 26.18 -1.77 -8.84
N ALA A 235 26.12 -0.46 -9.09
CA ALA A 235 26.96 0.19 -10.11
C ALA A 235 28.46 0.00 -9.86
N ASP A 236 28.89 0.07 -8.60
CA ASP A 236 30.29 -0.17 -8.23
C ASP A 236 30.74 -1.60 -8.54
N GLU A 237 29.84 -2.56 -8.35
CA GLU A 237 30.11 -3.95 -8.63
C GLU A 237 30.06 -4.26 -10.13
N LEU A 238 29.12 -3.68 -10.88
CA LEU A 238 29.09 -3.78 -12.33
C LEU A 238 30.40 -3.29 -12.96
N ARG A 239 30.97 -2.19 -12.44
CA ARG A 239 32.31 -1.71 -12.87
C ARG A 239 33.40 -2.72 -12.54
N ARG A 240 33.42 -3.28 -11.32
CA ARG A 240 34.40 -4.30 -10.91
C ARG A 240 34.33 -5.55 -11.79
N GLN A 241 33.13 -5.98 -12.13
CA GLN A 241 32.87 -7.16 -12.97
C GLN A 241 32.95 -6.87 -14.47
N SER A 242 33.25 -5.62 -14.87
CA SER A 242 33.26 -5.18 -16.28
C SER A 242 31.94 -5.46 -17.02
N ILE A 243 30.81 -5.40 -16.32
CA ILE A 243 29.47 -5.56 -16.90
C ILE A 243 28.98 -4.18 -17.36
N PRO A 244 28.60 -3.99 -18.65
CA PRO A 244 28.16 -2.69 -19.13
C PRO A 244 26.78 -2.34 -18.56
N PHE A 245 26.51 -1.05 -18.34
CA PHE A 245 25.20 -0.56 -17.92
C PHE A 245 24.96 0.88 -18.37
N ALA A 246 23.68 1.26 -18.50
CA ALA A 246 23.30 2.65 -18.74
C ALA A 246 23.34 3.44 -17.42
N GLN A 247 23.96 4.63 -17.41
CA GLN A 247 24.04 5.49 -16.22
C GLN A 247 23.83 6.96 -16.57
N VAL A 248 23.35 7.74 -15.60
CA VAL A 248 23.23 9.20 -15.68
C VAL A 248 23.82 9.81 -14.40
N ALA A 249 24.64 10.85 -14.57
CA ALA A 249 25.32 11.52 -13.45
C ALA A 249 24.49 12.69 -12.86
N ASP A 250 23.51 13.22 -13.60
CA ASP A 250 22.75 14.40 -13.18
C ASP A 250 21.53 14.05 -12.31
N THR A 251 20.96 15.02 -11.60
CA THR A 251 19.71 14.85 -10.83
C THR A 251 18.47 15.11 -11.69
N CYS A 252 17.41 14.34 -11.46
CA CYS A 252 16.14 14.47 -12.20
C CYS A 252 15.49 15.78 -11.76
N GLY A 253 15.36 16.73 -12.68
CA GLY A 253 14.79 18.05 -12.37
C GLY A 253 15.77 19.04 -11.75
N ALA A 254 17.09 18.90 -11.92
CA ALA A 254 17.98 20.04 -11.79
C ALA A 254 17.46 21.15 -12.73
N GLU A 255 17.10 22.31 -12.17
CA GLU A 255 16.87 23.51 -12.99
C GLU A 255 18.09 23.67 -13.88
N ILE A 256 17.86 23.73 -15.20
CA ILE A 256 18.89 24.10 -16.16
C ILE A 256 19.43 25.46 -15.67
N PRO A 257 20.70 25.59 -15.26
CA PRO A 257 21.24 26.90 -15.00
C PRO A 257 21.12 27.69 -16.31
N ALA A 258 20.56 28.90 -16.23
CA ALA A 258 20.28 29.80 -17.35
C ALA A 258 21.53 30.29 -18.11
N SER A 259 22.63 29.55 -18.06
CA SER A 259 23.94 29.88 -18.62
C SER A 259 24.48 28.83 -19.60
N ALA A 260 23.62 28.00 -20.20
CA ALA A 260 24.00 27.12 -21.31
C ALA A 260 23.26 27.50 -22.61
N THR A 261 23.40 28.76 -23.03
CA THR A 261 23.15 29.16 -24.42
C THR A 261 24.33 29.95 -24.95
N ALA A 262 25.31 29.25 -25.51
CA ALA A 262 26.25 29.85 -26.43
C ALA A 262 26.63 28.85 -27.53
N ALA A 263 26.49 29.33 -28.77
CA ALA A 263 27.01 28.79 -30.03
C ALA A 263 26.26 27.63 -30.70
N SER A 264 25.27 27.97 -31.53
CA SER A 264 25.38 27.81 -33.00
C SER A 264 24.18 28.44 -33.74
N SER A 265 24.45 29.61 -34.32
CA SER A 265 23.95 30.18 -35.60
C SER A 265 22.66 29.67 -36.29
N MET A 266 21.62 30.55 -36.27
CA MET A 266 20.74 31.03 -37.37
C MET A 266 19.80 30.06 -38.16
N PRO A 267 18.68 30.55 -38.78
CA PRO A 267 17.90 31.76 -38.53
C PRO A 267 16.42 31.48 -38.20
N ALA A 268 15.77 32.53 -37.69
CA ALA A 268 14.36 32.58 -37.33
C ALA A 268 13.43 32.36 -38.53
N LEU A 269 12.41 31.53 -38.34
CA LEU A 269 11.15 31.57 -39.07
C LEU A 269 10.02 31.71 -38.06
N ALA A 270 9.31 32.82 -38.19
CA ALA A 270 8.22 33.27 -37.35
C ALA A 270 7.11 32.21 -37.23
N GLY A 271 6.59 32.04 -36.01
CA GLY A 271 5.46 31.14 -35.77
C GLY A 271 4.91 31.12 -34.34
N ASN A 272 5.11 32.16 -33.53
CA ASN A 272 4.56 32.23 -32.18
C ASN A 272 3.45 33.29 -32.09
N GLU A 273 2.35 33.07 -32.82
CA GLU A 273 1.07 33.79 -32.65
C GLU A 273 -0.10 32.78 -32.52
N LEU A 274 0.16 31.54 -32.07
CA LEU A 274 -0.88 30.51 -31.90
C LEU A 274 -0.95 29.86 -30.51
N ALA A 275 -0.02 30.19 -29.60
CA ALA A 275 -0.06 29.68 -28.22
C ALA A 275 -0.93 30.55 -27.28
N GLN A 276 -1.14 31.83 -27.62
CA GLN A 276 -1.93 32.76 -26.79
C GLN A 276 -3.43 32.73 -27.11
N SER A 277 -3.84 32.22 -28.29
CA SER A 277 -5.25 32.10 -28.70
C SER A 277 -5.93 30.80 -28.23
N ARG A 278 -5.18 29.73 -27.95
CA ARG A 278 -5.74 28.46 -27.39
C ARG A 278 -6.27 28.62 -25.97
N ASN A 279 -5.62 29.44 -25.14
CA ASN A 279 -6.07 29.69 -23.77
C ASN A 279 -7.32 30.59 -23.74
N LEU A 280 -7.41 31.56 -24.64
CA LEU A 280 -8.60 32.42 -24.75
C LEU A 280 -9.82 31.62 -25.23
N LEU A 281 -9.65 30.71 -26.20
CA LEU A 281 -10.74 29.86 -26.67
C LEU A 281 -11.24 28.91 -25.58
N LEU A 282 -10.35 28.33 -24.78
CA LEU A 282 -10.72 27.49 -23.63
C LEU A 282 -11.47 28.26 -22.54
N ILE A 283 -11.04 29.51 -22.26
CA ILE A 283 -11.72 30.35 -21.29
C ILE A 283 -13.12 30.73 -21.81
N LEU A 284 -13.24 31.10 -23.09
CA LEU A 284 -14.52 31.45 -23.69
C LEU A 284 -15.49 30.26 -23.74
N THR A 285 -15.02 29.03 -24.01
CA THR A 285 -15.88 27.84 -23.99
C THR A 285 -16.33 27.47 -22.58
N LEU A 286 -15.47 27.62 -21.57
CA LEU A 286 -15.84 27.42 -20.17
C LEU A 286 -16.87 28.45 -19.69
N VAL A 287 -16.69 29.73 -20.05
CA VAL A 287 -17.63 30.81 -19.71
C VAL A 287 -18.98 30.61 -20.41
N ALA A 288 -18.97 30.23 -21.69
CA ALA A 288 -20.21 29.92 -22.41
C ALA A 288 -20.93 28.71 -21.82
N GLY A 289 -20.19 27.66 -21.41
CA GLY A 289 -20.74 26.50 -20.72
C GLY A 289 -21.39 26.86 -19.39
N LEU A 290 -20.77 27.74 -18.60
CA LEU A 290 -21.33 28.22 -17.33
C LEU A 290 -22.61 29.03 -17.55
N ILE A 291 -22.64 29.91 -18.56
CA ILE A 291 -23.84 30.68 -18.92
C ILE A 291 -24.97 29.75 -19.37
N ALA A 292 -24.67 28.73 -20.16
CA ALA A 292 -25.66 27.74 -20.59
C ALA A 292 -26.26 26.97 -19.41
N VAL A 293 -25.45 26.54 -18.44
CA VAL A 293 -25.93 25.88 -17.22
C VAL A 293 -26.82 26.82 -16.41
N LEU A 294 -26.42 28.08 -16.25
CA LEU A 294 -27.23 29.08 -15.54
C LEU A 294 -28.57 29.36 -16.24
N LEU A 295 -28.58 29.39 -17.58
CA LEU A 295 -29.81 29.52 -18.36
C LEU A 295 -30.72 28.30 -18.24
N ILE A 296 -30.15 27.09 -18.23
CA ILE A 296 -30.91 25.84 -18.00
C ILE A 296 -31.52 25.84 -16.59
N VAL A 297 -30.76 26.23 -15.58
CA VAL A 297 -31.26 26.35 -14.20
C VAL A 297 -32.36 27.42 -14.11
N ALA A 298 -32.22 28.55 -14.80
CA ALA A 298 -33.25 29.58 -14.88
C ALA A 298 -34.52 29.08 -15.60
N LEU A 299 -34.38 28.33 -16.70
CA LEU A 299 -35.48 27.73 -17.46
C LEU A 299 -36.21 26.65 -16.65
N VAL A 300 -35.49 25.79 -15.92
CA VAL A 300 -36.08 24.77 -15.04
C VAL A 300 -36.79 25.42 -13.86
N SER A 301 -36.24 26.51 -13.32
CA SER A 301 -36.87 27.30 -12.24
C SER A 301 -38.09 28.09 -12.70
N PHE A 302 -38.17 28.46 -14.00
CA PHE A 302 -39.37 29.06 -14.60
C PHE A 302 -40.42 28.01 -14.99
N GLY A 303 -39.99 26.79 -15.35
CA GLY A 303 -40.87 25.66 -15.68
C GLY A 303 -41.67 25.16 -14.47
N SER A 304 -41.04 25.12 -13.30
CA SER A 304 -41.70 24.73 -12.03
C SER A 304 -42.74 25.76 -11.55
N PHE A 305 -42.70 27.00 -12.06
CA PHE A 305 -43.71 28.03 -11.76
C PHE A 305 -44.99 27.90 -12.63
N ARG A 306 -44.96 27.14 -13.73
CA ARG A 306 -46.16 26.86 -14.56
C ARG A 306 -46.93 25.61 -14.17
N GLN A 307 -46.35 24.70 -13.39
CA GLN A 307 -47.00 23.43 -13.02
C GLN A 307 -47.93 23.52 -11.80
N SER A 308 -47.89 24.62 -11.03
CA SER A 308 -48.77 24.80 -9.86
C SER A 308 -50.14 25.42 -10.16
N LEU A 309 -50.49 25.66 -11.43
CA LEU A 309 -51.77 26.26 -11.83
C LEU A 309 -52.71 25.36 -12.64
N MET A 310 -52.35 24.09 -12.89
CA MET A 310 -53.23 23.13 -13.60
C MET A 310 -53.31 21.78 -12.89
N GLN A 311 -53.79 21.76 -11.65
CA GLN A 311 -54.35 20.56 -11.03
C GLN A 311 -55.72 20.86 -10.41
N LEU A 312 -56.69 21.09 -11.29
CA LEU A 312 -58.12 20.85 -11.06
C LEU A 312 -58.56 19.96 -12.22
N GLY A 313 -58.81 18.66 -11.95
CA GLY A 313 -59.35 17.76 -12.96
C GLY A 313 -58.93 16.30 -12.82
N SER A 314 -59.67 15.57 -11.99
CA SER A 314 -60.21 14.23 -12.28
C SER A 314 -59.32 13.13 -12.90
N GLY A 315 -59.25 12.01 -12.18
CA GLY A 315 -59.83 10.77 -12.70
C GLY A 315 -58.90 9.69 -13.28
N ALA A 316 -58.68 8.65 -12.46
CA ALA A 316 -58.97 7.24 -12.75
C ALA A 316 -58.31 6.46 -13.94
N LEU A 317 -57.84 5.25 -13.55
CA LEU A 317 -57.91 3.94 -14.22
C LEU A 317 -56.69 3.34 -14.97
N ARG A 318 -56.41 2.10 -14.55
CA ARG A 318 -55.82 0.93 -15.25
C ARG A 318 -54.34 0.98 -15.62
N ARG A 319 -53.60 -0.13 -15.79
CA ARG A 319 -53.54 -1.55 -15.35
C ARG A 319 -52.25 -2.08 -16.03
N THR A 320 -51.78 -3.28 -15.65
CA THR A 320 -50.69 -4.08 -16.25
C THR A 320 -49.27 -3.53 -15.99
N GLY A 321 -48.31 -4.25 -15.42
CA GLY A 321 -48.14 -5.69 -15.23
C GLY A 321 -46.81 -6.08 -15.87
N GLN A 322 -45.77 -6.29 -15.06
CA GLN A 322 -44.68 -7.23 -15.33
C GLN A 322 -43.78 -7.32 -14.10
N SER A 323 -43.82 -8.50 -13.49
CA SER A 323 -42.96 -8.94 -12.40
C SER A 323 -41.61 -9.40 -12.96
N PHE A 324 -40.54 -8.68 -12.62
CA PHE A 324 -39.19 -9.22 -12.66
C PHE A 324 -38.79 -9.56 -11.22
N GLY A 325 -38.64 -10.86 -10.94
CA GLY A 325 -38.17 -11.37 -9.66
C GLY A 325 -36.71 -11.02 -9.45
N LEU A 326 -36.46 -10.00 -8.61
CA LEU A 326 -35.18 -9.84 -7.95
C LEU A 326 -35.17 -10.80 -6.76
N GLY A 327 -34.23 -11.75 -6.78
CA GLY A 327 -33.92 -12.61 -5.65
C GLY A 327 -33.77 -11.77 -4.40
N ARG A 328 -34.69 -12.00 -3.45
CA ARG A 328 -34.66 -11.45 -2.10
C ARG A 328 -33.38 -11.94 -1.44
N ARG A 329 -32.36 -11.07 -1.35
CA ARG A 329 -31.31 -11.26 -0.35
C ARG A 329 -31.99 -11.10 1.00
N GLU A 330 -32.22 -12.21 1.68
CA GLU A 330 -32.63 -12.22 3.08
C GLU A 330 -31.55 -11.49 3.91
N ASN A 331 -31.98 -10.62 4.81
CA ASN A 331 -31.13 -10.00 5.81
C ASN A 331 -30.55 -11.11 6.70
N PRO A 332 -29.22 -11.29 6.82
CA PRO A 332 -28.62 -12.31 7.69
C PRO A 332 -28.65 -11.92 9.18
N ALA A 333 -29.63 -11.13 9.59
CA ALA A 333 -29.74 -10.57 10.92
C ALA A 333 -31.05 -11.02 11.61
N GLU A 334 -31.24 -12.33 11.72
CA GLU A 334 -31.90 -12.88 12.89
C GLU A 334 -30.88 -13.79 13.57
N SER A 335 -30.51 -13.39 14.80
CA SER A 335 -30.09 -14.22 15.94
C SER A 335 -29.38 -15.55 15.62
N LEU A 336 -28.27 -15.84 16.29
CA LEU A 336 -27.70 -17.21 16.43
C LEU A 336 -28.70 -18.29 16.91
N ALA A 337 -29.99 -17.95 17.13
CA ALA A 337 -31.11 -18.88 17.17
C ALA A 337 -31.37 -19.64 15.85
N GLY A 338 -30.89 -19.15 14.70
CA GLY A 338 -31.08 -19.78 13.38
C GLY A 338 -30.02 -20.80 12.96
N GLY A 339 -28.98 -21.05 13.78
CA GLY A 339 -27.88 -21.97 13.46
C GLY A 339 -26.51 -21.29 13.35
N PRO A 340 -25.46 -22.04 12.95
CA PRO A 340 -24.11 -21.51 12.80
C PRO A 340 -24.04 -20.44 11.71
N VAL A 341 -23.32 -19.35 11.98
CA VAL A 341 -23.06 -18.26 11.03
C VAL A 341 -21.64 -18.41 10.49
N THR A 342 -21.47 -18.50 9.18
CA THR A 342 -20.16 -18.49 8.53
C THR A 342 -19.87 -17.12 7.94
N ILE A 343 -18.72 -16.56 8.29
CA ILE A 343 -18.27 -15.22 7.90
C ILE A 343 -17.04 -15.37 7.01
N ARG A 344 -17.15 -14.93 5.76
CA ARG A 344 -16.01 -14.86 4.84
C ARG A 344 -15.19 -13.61 5.09
N ILE A 345 -13.92 -13.77 5.38
CA ILE A 345 -13.00 -12.68 5.75
C ILE A 345 -11.97 -12.50 4.63
N GLY A 346 -11.72 -11.27 4.21
CA GLY A 346 -10.67 -10.96 3.24
C GLY A 346 -10.74 -9.54 2.67
N ARG A 347 -9.93 -9.27 1.63
CA ARG A 347 -9.86 -7.95 0.96
C ARG A 347 -10.81 -7.79 -0.25
N GLY A 348 -11.33 -8.90 -0.76
CA GLY A 348 -11.98 -9.01 -2.07
C GLY A 348 -13.43 -8.55 -2.10
N ARG A 349 -14.03 -8.53 -3.30
CA ARG A 349 -15.50 -8.46 -3.44
C ARG A 349 -16.05 -9.86 -3.18
N GLY A 350 -17.10 -9.97 -2.36
CA GLY A 350 -17.71 -11.27 -1.99
C GLY A 350 -17.35 -11.82 -0.60
N THR A 351 -16.59 -11.06 0.21
CA THR A 351 -16.37 -11.33 1.63
C THR A 351 -17.42 -10.63 2.49
N ASP A 352 -17.84 -11.27 3.57
CA ASP A 352 -18.83 -10.75 4.51
C ASP A 352 -18.23 -9.77 5.52
N LEU A 353 -16.94 -9.92 5.83
CA LEU A 353 -16.14 -8.97 6.61
C LEU A 353 -14.95 -8.54 5.76
N ARG A 354 -14.98 -7.28 5.31
CA ARG A 354 -13.95 -6.75 4.42
C ARG A 354 -12.94 -5.93 5.19
N LEU A 355 -11.74 -6.48 5.31
CA LEU A 355 -10.65 -5.84 6.05
C LEU A 355 -9.65 -5.25 5.06
N ASN A 356 -9.28 -3.98 5.28
CA ASN A 356 -8.34 -3.26 4.43
C ASN A 356 -6.89 -3.55 4.87
N SER A 357 -6.47 -4.80 4.78
CA SER A 357 -5.07 -5.21 4.99
C SER A 357 -4.52 -5.82 3.70
N PRO A 358 -3.38 -5.32 3.17
CA PRO A 358 -2.77 -5.85 1.96
C PRO A 358 -2.30 -7.31 2.14
N GLU A 359 -2.03 -7.71 3.38
CA GLU A 359 -1.54 -9.05 3.75
C GLU A 359 -2.66 -10.10 3.81
N LEU A 360 -3.93 -9.70 3.69
CA LEU A 360 -5.07 -10.61 3.62
C LEU A 360 -5.41 -10.95 2.18
N SER A 361 -5.45 -12.22 1.76
CA SER A 361 -6.06 -12.69 0.51
C SER A 361 -7.47 -12.14 0.23
N ARG A 362 -7.88 -12.16 -1.06
CA ARG A 362 -9.23 -11.69 -1.49
C ARG A 362 -10.33 -12.40 -0.71
N LEU A 363 -10.20 -13.71 -0.54
CA LEU A 363 -10.84 -14.53 0.48
C LEU A 363 -9.70 -15.17 1.26
N HIS A 364 -9.62 -14.91 2.55
CA HIS A 364 -8.49 -15.32 3.39
C HIS A 364 -8.89 -16.48 4.31
N ALA A 365 -9.95 -16.27 5.09
CA ALA A 365 -10.43 -17.27 6.04
C ALA A 365 -11.95 -17.22 6.14
N GLU A 366 -12.52 -18.33 6.61
CA GLU A 366 -13.91 -18.42 7.03
C GLU A 366 -13.95 -18.61 8.55
N LEU A 367 -14.70 -17.73 9.23
CA LEU A 367 -15.00 -17.86 10.64
C LEU A 367 -16.42 -18.35 10.81
N THR A 368 -16.59 -19.57 11.31
CA THR A 368 -17.91 -20.10 11.68
C THR A 368 -18.14 -19.89 13.16
N VAL A 369 -19.25 -19.24 13.50
CA VAL A 369 -19.66 -18.94 14.88
C VAL A 369 -20.94 -19.70 15.17
N SER A 370 -20.93 -20.54 16.19
CA SER A 370 -22.11 -21.30 16.64
C SER A 370 -22.36 -21.06 18.12
N ARG A 371 -23.62 -21.21 18.55
CA ARG A 371 -23.95 -21.22 19.97
C ARG A 371 -23.91 -22.66 20.49
N ASN A 372 -23.14 -22.89 21.55
CA ASN A 372 -23.10 -24.18 22.22
C ASN A 372 -24.43 -24.41 22.94
N ALA A 373 -25.04 -25.59 22.72
CA ALA A 373 -26.35 -25.93 23.24
C ALA A 373 -26.37 -26.20 24.75
N HIS A 374 -25.22 -26.49 25.36
CA HIS A 374 -25.12 -26.85 26.78
C HIS A 374 -24.86 -25.66 27.70
N ASP A 375 -24.01 -24.71 27.30
CA ASP A 375 -23.62 -23.57 28.14
C ASP A 375 -23.99 -22.21 27.54
N GLY A 376 -24.56 -22.19 26.32
CA GLY A 376 -24.96 -20.98 25.62
C GLY A 376 -23.80 -20.10 25.14
N ARG A 377 -22.54 -20.51 25.31
CA ARG A 377 -21.35 -19.77 24.87
C ARG A 377 -21.18 -19.85 23.34
N LEU A 378 -20.34 -18.98 22.81
CA LEU A 378 -20.03 -18.95 21.38
C LEU A 378 -18.80 -19.80 21.10
N ASP A 379 -18.95 -20.76 20.20
CA ASP A 379 -17.86 -21.54 19.63
C ASP A 379 -17.40 -20.91 18.32
N TYR A 380 -16.09 -20.81 18.15
CA TYR A 380 -15.48 -20.23 16.96
C TYR A 380 -14.65 -21.30 16.25
N ARG A 381 -14.96 -21.54 14.97
CA ARG A 381 -14.15 -22.39 14.09
C ARG A 381 -13.57 -21.54 12.98
N LEU A 382 -12.25 -21.48 12.95
CA LEU A 382 -11.52 -20.77 11.92
C LEU A 382 -11.02 -21.78 10.88
N ARG A 383 -11.29 -21.48 9.61
CA ARG A 383 -10.80 -22.24 8.47
C ARG A 383 -10.01 -21.31 7.56
N ASP A 384 -8.80 -21.72 7.20
CA ASP A 384 -8.03 -21.03 6.17
C ASP A 384 -8.56 -21.42 4.79
N CYS A 385 -8.77 -20.43 3.92
CA CYS A 385 -9.35 -20.63 2.59
C CYS A 385 -8.28 -20.76 1.49
N GLY A 386 -7.08 -21.23 1.83
CA GLY A 386 -5.92 -21.23 0.93
C GLY A 386 -5.31 -19.84 0.85
N SER A 387 -5.16 -19.17 1.99
CA SER A 387 -4.61 -17.83 2.03
C SER A 387 -3.11 -17.81 1.73
N SER A 388 -2.64 -16.72 1.12
CA SER A 388 -1.25 -16.61 0.63
C SER A 388 -0.23 -16.49 1.78
N ASN A 389 -0.68 -15.97 2.93
CA ASN A 389 0.17 -15.73 4.10
C ASN A 389 -0.20 -16.62 5.29
N GLY A 390 -1.12 -17.56 5.09
CA GLY A 390 -1.63 -18.47 6.11
C GLY A 390 -2.45 -17.80 7.22
N SER A 391 -3.34 -18.58 7.81
CA SER A 391 -3.97 -18.25 9.09
C SER A 391 -3.22 -18.97 10.20
N HIS A 392 -2.92 -18.30 11.31
CA HIS A 392 -2.22 -18.88 12.45
C HIS A 392 -2.95 -18.55 13.75
N VAL A 393 -2.81 -19.43 14.74
CA VAL A 393 -3.23 -19.19 16.12
C VAL A 393 -2.02 -19.29 17.05
N PHE A 394 -1.95 -18.44 18.06
CA PHE A 394 -0.88 -18.49 19.04
C PHE A 394 -1.25 -19.43 20.19
N ARG A 395 -0.51 -20.54 20.32
CA ARG A 395 -0.67 -21.54 21.40
C ARG A 395 0.68 -22.06 21.84
N ASP A 396 0.80 -22.35 23.14
CA ASP A 396 2.01 -22.96 23.71
C ASP A 396 3.29 -22.18 23.37
N GLY A 397 3.19 -20.84 23.35
CA GLY A 397 4.33 -19.95 23.08
C GLY A 397 4.73 -19.83 21.60
N SER A 398 3.97 -20.39 20.67
CA SER A 398 4.30 -20.38 19.23
C SER A 398 3.10 -20.16 18.31
N TRP A 399 3.35 -19.70 17.09
CA TRP A 399 2.33 -19.59 16.04
C TRP A 399 2.13 -20.93 15.35
N GLN A 400 0.93 -21.48 15.45
CA GLN A 400 0.56 -22.75 14.83
C GLN A 400 -0.34 -22.49 13.62
N PRO A 401 -0.09 -23.14 12.47
CA PRO A 401 -0.89 -22.94 11.27
C PRO A 401 -2.30 -23.51 11.44
N VAL A 402 -3.29 -22.76 10.96
CA VAL A 402 -4.70 -23.13 10.96
C VAL A 402 -5.07 -23.64 9.58
N ARG A 403 -5.54 -24.89 9.47
CA ARG A 403 -6.22 -25.39 8.27
C ARG A 403 -7.74 -25.31 8.45
N GLU A 404 -8.21 -25.97 9.49
CA GLU A 404 -9.57 -25.84 10.03
C GLU A 404 -9.53 -26.31 11.47
N GLN A 405 -9.82 -25.43 12.43
CA GLN A 405 -9.81 -25.79 13.84
C GLN A 405 -10.68 -24.89 14.70
N VAL A 406 -11.02 -25.37 15.89
CA VAL A 406 -11.68 -24.56 16.92
C VAL A 406 -10.66 -23.64 17.57
N VAL A 407 -11.03 -22.38 17.72
CA VAL A 407 -10.23 -21.32 18.35
C VAL A 407 -11.01 -20.71 19.50
N LEU A 408 -10.31 -20.27 20.54
CA LEU A 408 -10.94 -19.55 21.64
C LEU A 408 -11.24 -18.10 21.22
N ALA A 409 -12.26 -17.52 21.85
CA ALA A 409 -12.68 -16.16 21.58
C ALA A 409 -11.54 -15.13 21.66
N SER A 410 -10.64 -15.31 22.64
CA SER A 410 -9.52 -14.40 22.95
C SER A 410 -8.15 -14.93 22.52
N GLU A 411 -8.09 -16.06 21.82
CA GLU A 411 -6.81 -16.55 21.29
C GLU A 411 -6.26 -15.56 20.26
N PRO A 412 -4.98 -15.18 20.34
CA PRO A 412 -4.36 -14.36 19.30
C PRO A 412 -4.35 -15.14 18.00
N LEU A 413 -4.93 -14.53 16.97
CA LEU A 413 -4.95 -15.00 15.60
C LEU A 413 -4.10 -14.09 14.74
N LYS A 414 -3.46 -14.67 13.74
CA LYS A 414 -2.78 -13.95 12.68
C LYS A 414 -3.36 -14.39 11.34
N LEU A 415 -4.08 -13.49 10.68
CA LEU A 415 -4.59 -13.68 9.33
C LEU A 415 -3.64 -12.96 8.36
N GLY A 416 -2.70 -13.71 7.80
CA GLY A 416 -1.56 -13.16 7.08
C GLY A 416 -0.62 -12.42 8.03
N GLY A 417 -0.64 -11.09 8.05
CA GLY A 417 0.00 -10.31 9.13
C GLY A 417 -0.94 -9.36 9.86
N LEU A 418 -2.26 -9.48 9.65
CA LEU A 418 -3.23 -8.89 10.56
C LEU A 418 -3.33 -9.73 11.84
N THR A 419 -2.92 -9.16 12.98
CA THR A 419 -3.17 -9.75 14.30
C THR A 419 -4.55 -9.33 14.81
N THR A 420 -5.34 -10.30 15.27
CA THR A 420 -6.75 -10.11 15.70
C THR A 420 -7.16 -11.27 16.61
N THR A 421 -8.38 -11.26 17.14
CA THR A 421 -9.01 -12.41 17.80
C THR A 421 -10.32 -12.83 17.12
N ALA A 422 -10.81 -14.05 17.41
CA ALA A 422 -12.09 -14.53 16.86
C ALA A 422 -13.28 -13.66 17.34
N ALA A 423 -13.23 -13.20 18.59
CA ALA A 423 -14.23 -12.30 19.15
C ALA A 423 -14.27 -10.94 18.44
N GLU A 424 -13.11 -10.35 18.14
CA GLU A 424 -13.02 -9.08 17.42
C GLU A 424 -13.53 -9.19 15.99
N LEU A 425 -13.16 -10.25 15.27
CA LEU A 425 -13.66 -10.50 13.91
C LEU A 425 -15.18 -10.60 13.90
N TYR A 426 -15.74 -11.38 14.82
CA TYR A 426 -17.19 -11.52 14.94
C TYR A 426 -17.87 -10.19 15.34
N ALA A 427 -17.28 -9.43 16.26
CA ALA A 427 -17.80 -8.14 16.69
C ALA A 427 -17.77 -7.10 15.55
N ASN A 428 -16.70 -7.08 14.74
CA ASN A 428 -16.56 -6.18 13.59
C ASN A 428 -17.64 -6.50 12.54
N TRP A 429 -17.78 -7.77 12.19
CA TRP A 429 -18.81 -8.23 11.25
C TRP A 429 -20.22 -7.87 11.73
N ARG A 430 -20.50 -8.05 13.03
CA ARG A 430 -21.79 -7.64 13.61
C ARG A 430 -22.02 -6.14 13.45
N ARG A 431 -21.04 -5.29 13.77
CA ARG A 431 -21.19 -3.83 13.65
C ARG A 431 -21.47 -3.39 12.22
N GLU A 432 -20.81 -4.00 11.23
CA GLU A 432 -21.00 -3.67 9.81
C GLU A 432 -22.36 -4.14 9.28
N ASN A 433 -22.90 -5.25 9.81
CA ASN A 433 -24.10 -5.89 9.25
C ASN A 433 -25.40 -5.72 10.08
N THR A 434 -25.37 -5.12 11.28
CA THR A 434 -26.59 -4.93 12.10
C THR A 434 -27.05 -3.47 12.28
N GLY A 435 -26.40 -2.48 11.64
CA GLY A 435 -26.84 -1.08 11.53
C GLY A 435 -27.43 -0.41 12.79
N GLY A 436 -26.63 0.39 13.52
CA GLY A 436 -27.17 1.30 14.53
C GLY A 436 -26.16 2.08 15.39
N ALA A 437 -26.29 3.41 15.34
CA ALA A 437 -25.75 4.49 16.20
C ALA A 437 -24.27 4.89 16.00
N GLY A 438 -24.08 6.05 15.37
CA GLY A 438 -22.79 6.69 15.15
C GLY A 438 -22.22 7.38 16.39
N ALA A 439 -20.89 7.37 16.47
CA ALA A 439 -20.07 8.50 16.92
C ALA A 439 -18.68 8.33 16.30
N SER A 440 -18.23 9.42 15.69
CA SER A 440 -16.97 9.64 14.99
C SER A 440 -15.74 9.58 15.89
N GLY A 441 -14.61 9.14 15.32
CA GLY A 441 -13.27 9.65 15.62
C GLY A 441 -12.70 9.36 17.01
N ALA A 442 -11.85 8.34 17.10
CA ALA A 442 -10.70 8.34 18.00
C ALA A 442 -9.64 7.41 17.40
N GLY A 443 -8.43 7.94 17.19
CA GLY A 443 -7.25 7.13 16.88
C GLY A 443 -6.96 6.11 17.99
N PRO A 444 -6.02 5.18 17.77
CA PRO A 444 -5.72 4.17 18.79
C PRO A 444 -5.11 4.87 20.01
N ALA A 445 -5.91 4.93 21.09
CA ALA A 445 -5.42 5.25 22.41
C ALA A 445 -4.51 4.10 22.87
N THR A 446 -3.25 4.44 23.12
CA THR A 446 -2.30 3.68 23.92
C THR A 446 -2.94 3.30 25.26
N GLY A 447 -3.05 2.01 25.55
CA GLY A 447 -3.60 1.48 26.80
C GLY A 447 -2.65 0.49 27.44
N ALA A 448 -1.96 0.96 28.47
CA ALA A 448 -1.06 0.20 29.33
C ALA A 448 -1.79 -0.88 30.15
N ALA A 449 -1.00 -1.85 30.62
CA ALA A 449 -1.37 -2.89 31.57
C ALA A 449 -1.94 -2.34 32.90
N PRO A 450 -2.74 -3.13 33.65
CA PRO A 450 -3.42 -2.66 34.84
C PRO A 450 -2.50 -2.69 36.08
N GLY A 451 -2.41 -1.56 36.78
CA GLY A 451 -1.90 -1.49 38.14
C GLY A 451 -3.03 -1.66 39.16
N ALA A 452 -2.85 -2.60 40.09
CA ALA A 452 -3.57 -2.63 41.36
C ALA A 452 -2.87 -1.68 42.36
N GLY A 453 -3.68 -0.92 43.10
CA GLY A 453 -3.23 0.23 43.91
C GLY A 453 -2.65 -0.09 45.29
N GLY A 454 -2.22 0.98 45.96
CA GLY A 454 -1.84 1.01 47.37
C GLY A 454 -0.92 2.20 47.67
N GLY A 455 -1.43 3.22 48.35
CA GLY A 455 -0.78 4.52 48.53
C GLY A 455 0.27 4.62 49.64
N GLY A 456 0.90 5.79 49.74
CA GLY A 456 1.74 6.19 50.88
C GLY A 456 2.78 7.25 50.53
N ASN A 457 2.53 8.49 50.95
CA ASN A 457 3.40 9.67 50.85
C ASN A 457 4.75 9.52 51.58
N ALA A 458 5.81 10.13 51.03
CA ALA A 458 6.64 11.19 51.65
C ALA A 458 8.17 11.07 51.41
N THR A 459 8.70 12.07 50.67
CA THR A 459 9.94 12.86 50.90
C THR A 459 11.27 12.18 51.24
N ASN A 460 12.24 12.29 50.30
CA ASN A 460 13.60 12.85 50.43
C ASN A 460 14.63 12.10 49.55
N SER A 461 15.31 12.82 48.66
CA SER A 461 16.66 12.46 48.14
C SER A 461 17.73 12.87 49.19
N PRO A 462 19.04 12.54 49.09
CA PRO A 462 19.79 11.87 48.01
C PRO A 462 20.88 10.84 48.47
N LYS A 463 21.65 10.32 47.50
CA LYS A 463 23.06 9.84 47.52
C LYS A 463 23.38 8.34 47.71
N ASP A 464 24.24 7.88 46.77
CA ASP A 464 25.27 6.82 46.81
C ASP A 464 24.78 5.36 46.96
N ALA A 465 25.28 4.30 46.31
CA ALA A 465 26.29 4.03 45.29
C ALA A 465 26.11 2.54 44.87
N LEU A 466 26.49 2.17 43.64
CA LEU A 466 26.79 0.76 43.29
C LEU A 466 28.14 0.35 43.91
N PRO A 467 28.35 -0.95 44.19
CA PRO A 467 29.68 -1.52 43.98
C PRO A 467 29.65 -2.74 43.06
N SER A 468 30.45 -2.63 42.02
CA SER A 468 31.02 -3.70 41.20
C SER A 468 32.00 -4.55 42.01
N GLY A 469 31.79 -5.87 42.08
CA GLY A 469 32.69 -6.85 42.69
C GLY A 469 32.46 -8.27 42.16
N ARG A 470 33.51 -9.11 42.11
CA ARG A 470 33.46 -10.49 41.61
C ARG A 470 32.58 -11.37 42.51
N VAL A 471 32.04 -12.43 41.92
CA VAL A 471 31.11 -13.36 42.55
C VAL A 471 31.65 -14.77 42.32
N ARG A 472 31.73 -15.60 43.38
CA ARG A 472 32.16 -17.00 43.28
C ARG A 472 30.99 -17.95 43.53
N ARG A 473 31.13 -19.19 43.05
CA ARG A 473 30.12 -20.24 43.24
C ARG A 473 30.52 -21.11 44.43
N ASP A 474 29.61 -21.31 45.37
CA ASP A 474 29.80 -22.23 46.50
C ASP A 474 29.82 -23.68 45.98
N GLU A 475 30.93 -24.39 46.15
CA GLU A 475 31.12 -25.76 45.62
C GLU A 475 30.31 -26.82 46.36
N ARG A 476 29.63 -26.48 47.47
CA ARG A 476 28.79 -27.39 48.25
C ARG A 476 27.29 -27.16 48.04
N THR A 477 26.86 -25.93 47.74
CA THR A 477 25.43 -25.61 47.54
C THR A 477 25.08 -25.17 46.12
N GLY A 478 26.06 -24.78 45.30
CA GLY A 478 25.85 -24.34 43.92
C GLY A 478 25.35 -22.90 43.77
N ASP A 479 25.16 -22.18 44.87
CA ASP A 479 24.72 -20.79 44.89
C ASP A 479 25.87 -19.82 44.53
N VAL A 480 25.51 -18.69 43.93
CA VAL A 480 26.44 -17.65 43.50
C VAL A 480 26.49 -16.56 44.59
N ILE A 481 27.64 -16.41 45.24
CA ILE A 481 27.84 -15.55 46.40
C ILE A 481 28.94 -14.51 46.09
N PRO A 482 28.78 -13.22 46.46
CA PRO A 482 29.84 -12.22 46.30
C PRO A 482 31.14 -12.70 46.95
N ASP A 483 32.28 -12.44 46.32
CA ASP A 483 33.60 -12.75 46.91
C ASP A 483 33.82 -12.01 48.25
#